data_AF-F2F3C9-F1
#
_entry.id   AF-F2F3C9-F1
#
_cell.length_a   1.000
_cell.length_b   1.000
_cell.length_c   1.000
_cell.angle_alpha   90.00
_cell.angle_beta   90.00
_cell.angle_gamma   90.00
#
_symmetry.space_group_name_H-M   'P 1'
#
loop_
_entity.id
_entity.type
_entity.pdbx_description
1 polymer ?
#
loop_
_entity_poly.entity_id
_entity_poly.type
_entity_poly.pdbx_seq_one_letter_code
_entity_poly.pdbx_strand_id
1 'polypeptide(L)' 'MVREIEIKLQQLLIDHKMTYQELSKITGLSTRAISDMVNNKQERILKEAIIKIADTFEIEDIREIIDFKK' A
#
# COMPACT_ATOMS: atom_id res chain seq x y z
N MET A 1 -22.71 12.22 0.41
CA MET A 1 -21.66 11.51 1.17
C MET A 1 -20.37 11.61 0.38
N VAL A 2 -19.31 12.14 0.98
CA VAL A 2 -17.97 12.15 0.38
C VAL A 2 -17.31 10.82 0.72
N ARG A 3 -16.92 10.04 -0.29
CA ARG A 3 -16.18 8.79 -0.11
C ARG A 3 -14.69 9.08 -0.23
N GLU A 4 -13.89 8.49 0.64
CA GLU A 4 -12.42 8.55 0.62
C GLU A 4 -11.88 7.12 0.49
N ILE A 5 -10.83 6.93 -0.30
CA ILE A 5 -10.12 5.65 -0.41
C ILE A 5 -9.05 5.59 0.67
N GLU A 6 -8.95 4.46 1.34
CA GLU A 6 -7.91 4.13 2.30
C GLU A 6 -7.06 2.97 1.78
N ILE A 7 -5.75 3.09 1.91
CA ILE A 7 -4.76 2.05 1.66
C ILE A 7 -4.32 1.48 3.01
N LYS A 8 -4.42 0.16 3.14
CA LYS A 8 -4.13 -0.62 4.35
C LYS A 8 -2.65 -1.02 4.45
N LEU A 9 -1.76 -0.30 3.75
CA LEU A 9 -0.34 -0.66 3.63
C LEU A 9 0.39 -0.67 4.98
N GLN A 10 -0.01 0.21 5.92
CA GLN A 10 0.57 0.20 7.27
C GLN A 10 0.37 -1.16 7.96
N GLN A 11 -0.85 -1.69 7.88
CA GLN A 11 -1.20 -2.95 8.52
C GLN A 11 -0.48 -4.12 7.85
N LEU A 12 -0.45 -4.14 6.51
CA LEU A 12 0.28 -5.15 5.74
C LEU A 12 1.77 -5.23 6.14
N LEU A 13 2.43 -4.08 6.29
CA LEU A 13 3.83 -4.02 6.72
C LEU A 13 4.02 -4.54 8.16
N ILE A 14 3.11 -4.22 9.08
CA ILE A 14 3.15 -4.69 10.47
C ILE A 14 2.98 -6.21 10.52
N ASP A 15 1.98 -6.74 9.82
CA ASP A 15 1.65 -8.17 9.82
C ASP A 15 2.80 -9.01 9.26
N HIS A 16 3.51 -8.49 8.26
CA HIS A 16 4.66 -9.15 7.64
C HIS A 16 6.00 -8.76 8.27
N LYS A 17 6.01 -7.97 9.36
CA LYS A 17 7.22 -7.45 10.03
C LYS A 17 8.21 -6.83 9.04
N MET A 18 7.70 -6.11 8.05
CA MET A 18 8.46 -5.55 6.94
C MET A 18 8.63 -4.04 7.11
N THR A 19 9.86 -3.57 6.85
CA THR A 19 10.21 -2.14 6.86
C THR A 19 9.94 -1.50 5.50
N TYR A 20 9.92 -0.16 5.45
CA TYR A 20 9.72 0.57 4.20
C TYR A 20 10.88 0.34 3.23
N GLN A 21 12.09 0.16 3.76
CA GLN A 21 13.31 -0.10 3.00
C GLN A 21 13.27 -1.47 2.34
N GLU A 22 12.79 -2.49 3.06
CA GLU A 22 12.61 -3.84 2.50
C GLU A 22 11.56 -3.84 1.40
N LEU A 23 10.39 -3.23 1.64
CA LEU A 23 9.35 -3.12 0.63
C LEU A 23 9.84 -2.34 -0.61
N SER A 24 10.58 -1.25 -0.40
CA SER A 24 11.17 -0.45 -1.49
C SER A 24 12.13 -1.29 -2.34
N LYS A 25 12.96 -2.13 -1.70
CA LYS A 25 13.92 -2.99 -2.39
C LYS A 25 13.23 -4.06 -3.24
N ILE A 26 12.14 -4.64 -2.76
CA ILE A 26 11.39 -5.70 -3.46
C ILE A 26 10.57 -5.11 -4.61
N THR A 27 9.83 -4.04 -4.34
CA THR A 27 8.87 -3.47 -5.30
C THR A 27 9.49 -2.46 -6.28
N GLY A 28 10.67 -1.93 -5.95
CA GLY A 28 11.27 -0.79 -6.65
C GLY A 28 10.53 0.53 -6.43
N LEU A 29 9.51 0.58 -5.55
CA LEU A 29 8.85 1.82 -5.17
C LEU A 29 9.78 2.64 -4.27
N SER A 30 9.75 3.97 -4.39
CA SER A 30 10.53 4.82 -3.49
C SER A 30 10.00 4.73 -2.05
N THR A 31 10.88 4.86 -1.06
CA THR A 31 10.50 4.95 0.37
C THR A 31 9.56 6.12 0.64
N ARG A 32 9.66 7.21 -0.13
CA ARG A 32 8.70 8.32 -0.08
C ARG A 32 7.31 7.90 -0.52
N ALA A 33 7.19 7.23 -1.67
CA ALA A 33 5.89 6.73 -2.16
C ALA A 33 5.27 5.73 -1.18
N ILE A 34 6.09 4.85 -0.59
CA ILE A 34 5.63 3.93 0.47
C ILE A 34 5.13 4.70 1.69
N SER A 35 5.87 5.70 2.15
CA SER A 35 5.45 6.56 3.26
C SER A 35 4.13 7.29 2.95
N ASP A 36 3.99 7.84 1.75
CA ASP A 36 2.77 8.54 1.33
C ASP A 36 1.56 7.58 1.28
N MET A 37 1.76 6.33 0.82
CA MET A 37 0.77 5.24 0.84
C MET A 37 0.38 4.85 2.27
N VAL A 38 1.35 4.62 3.15
CA VAL A 38 1.12 4.25 4.55
C VAL A 38 0.32 5.33 5.28
N ASN A 39 0.61 6.60 5.00
CA ASN A 39 -0.05 7.73 5.63
C ASN A 39 -1.32 8.20 4.88
N ASN A 40 -1.71 7.55 3.78
CA ASN A 40 -2.85 7.95 2.93
C ASN A 40 -2.82 9.43 2.48
N LYS A 41 -1.62 9.96 2.19
CA LYS A 41 -1.42 11.39 1.85
C LYS A 41 -1.48 11.71 0.36
N GLN A 42 -1.55 10.68 -0.49
CA GLN A 42 -1.51 10.84 -1.93
C GLN A 42 -2.91 11.03 -2.53
N GLU A 43 -3.04 11.96 -3.48
CA GLU A 43 -4.29 12.15 -4.23
C GLU A 43 -4.51 11.09 -5.31
N ARG A 44 -3.44 10.41 -5.74
CA ARG A 44 -3.46 9.44 -6.83
C ARG A 44 -2.73 8.18 -6.41
N ILE A 45 -3.29 7.04 -6.80
CA ILE A 45 -2.71 5.72 -6.60
C ILE A 45 -2.38 5.16 -7.98
N LEU A 46 -1.10 4.85 -8.20
CA LEU A 46 -0.69 4.17 -9.43
C LEU A 46 -1.10 2.70 -9.35
N LYS A 47 -1.77 2.18 -10.39
CA LYS A 47 -2.18 0.76 -10.45
C LYS A 47 -0.99 -0.19 -10.27
N GLU A 48 0.15 0.17 -10.86
CA GLU A 48 1.39 -0.59 -10.74
C GLU A 48 1.87 -0.72 -9.29
N ALA A 49 1.67 0.31 -8.45
CA ALA A 49 2.03 0.23 -7.03
C ALA A 49 1.14 -0.78 -6.30
N ILE A 50 -0.15 -0.83 -6.60
CA ILE A 50 -1.08 -1.81 -6.01
C ILE A 50 -0.73 -3.23 -6.45
N ILE A 51 -0.43 -3.44 -7.74
CA ILE A 51 0.00 -4.75 -8.25
C ILE A 51 1.29 -5.20 -7.55
N LYS A 52 2.30 -4.32 -7.46
CA LYS A 52 3.56 -4.63 -6.77
C LYS A 52 3.37 -5.00 -5.30
N ILE A 53 2.46 -4.30 -4.61
CA ILE A 53 2.09 -4.63 -3.23
C ILE A 53 1.40 -6.00 -3.19
N ALA A 54 0.44 -6.26 -4.09
CA ALA A 54 -0.25 -7.54 -4.16
C ALA A 54 0.70 -8.70 -4.38
N ASP A 55 1.60 -8.58 -5.38
CA ASP A 55 2.60 -9.60 -5.69
C ASP A 55 3.58 -9.82 -4.53
N THR A 56 3.96 -8.76 -3.80
CA THR A 56 4.91 -8.86 -2.68
C THR A 56 4.32 -9.57 -1.46
N PHE A 57 3.03 -9.37 -1.21
CA PHE A 57 2.34 -9.95 -0.05
C PHE A 57 1.46 -11.16 -0.42
N GLU A 58 1.57 -11.67 -1.66
CA GLU A 58 0.79 -12.80 -2.17
C GLU A 58 -0.75 -12.60 -2.01
N ILE A 59 -1.22 -11.38 -2.28
CA ILE A 59 -2.62 -10.99 -2.11
C ILE A 59 -3.40 -11.20 -3.40
N GLU A 60 -4.46 -11.99 -3.33
CA GLU A 60 -5.40 -12.23 -4.43
C GLU A 60 -6.61 -11.29 -4.40
N ASP A 61 -7.02 -10.80 -3.21
CA ASP A 61 -8.12 -9.85 -3.06
C ASP A 61 -7.60 -8.43 -2.81
N ILE A 62 -7.77 -7.55 -3.80
CA ILE A 62 -7.38 -6.14 -3.73
C ILE A 62 -7.95 -5.39 -2.51
N ARG A 63 -9.05 -5.87 -1.91
CA ARG A 63 -9.66 -5.28 -0.71
C ARG A 63 -8.80 -5.40 0.55
N GLU A 64 -7.80 -6.28 0.52
CA GLU A 64 -6.77 -6.37 1.56
C GLU A 64 -5.78 -5.20 1.47
N ILE A 65 -5.67 -4.56 0.30
CA ILE A 65 -4.77 -3.41 0.07
C ILE A 65 -5.52 -2.09 0.14
N ILE A 66 -6.72 -2.00 -0.46
CA ILE A 66 -7.49 -0.75 -0.57
C ILE A 66 -8.96 -0.94 -0.19
N ASP A 67 -9.57 0.07 0.40
CA ASP A 67 -10.99 0.07 0.74
C ASP A 67 -11.53 1.50 0.80
N PHE A 68 -12.83 1.66 1.07
CA PHE A 68 -13.35 2.96 1.48
C PHE A 68 -13.11 3.17 2.97
N LYS A 69 -12.65 4.36 3.32
CA LYS A 69 -12.55 4.82 4.71
C LYS A 69 -13.94 4.81 5.34
N LYS A 70 -14.05 4.22 6.53
CA LYS A 70 -15.29 4.18 7.31
C LYS A 70 -15.55 5.48 8.06
#